data_AF-A0A1F6A2R4-F1
#
_entry.id   AF-A0A1F6A2R4-F1
#
_cell.length_a   1.000
_cell.length_b   1.000
_cell.length_c   1.000
_cell.angle_alpha   90.00
_cell.angle_beta   90.00
_cell.angle_gamma   90.00
#
_symmetry.space_group_name_H-M   'P 1'
#
loop_
_entity.id
_entity.type
_entity.pdbx_description
1 polymer ?
#
loop_
_entity_poly.entity_id
_entity_poly.type
_entity_poly.pdbx_seq_one_letter_code
_entity_poly.pdbx_strand_id
1 'polypeptide(L)'
;MTYTASVTSQGQVSIPAPFRKKYGLSGNKVIFEETVDGGLKLKPVPDIMSLAGIFKTKKRFTHEQERGSFRHYLATRHLGNKLT
;
A
#
# COMPACT_ATOMS: atom_id res chain seq x y z
N MET A 1 13.59 16.34 20.34
CA MET A 1 13.10 17.66 19.85
C MET A 1 11.59 17.61 19.80
N THR A 2 10.94 18.59 20.42
CA THR A 2 9.48 18.70 20.44
C THR A 2 9.08 19.85 19.53
N TYR A 3 8.07 19.63 18.68
CA TYR A 3 7.51 20.66 17.81
C TYR A 3 6.05 20.84 18.18
N THR A 4 5.61 22.08 18.29
CA THR A 4 4.21 22.44 18.49
C THR A 4 3.66 23.04 17.21
N ALA A 5 2.41 22.75 16.90
CA ALA A 5 1.69 23.33 15.78
C ALA A 5 0.24 23.56 16.23
N SER A 6 -0.35 24.66 15.79
CA SER A 6 -1.77 24.93 16.03
C SER A 6 -2.64 24.12 15.08
N VAL A 7 -3.78 23.66 15.59
CA VAL A 7 -4.86 23.13 14.77
C VAL A 7 -5.67 24.32 14.27
N THR A 8 -5.84 24.46 12.96
CA THR A 8 -6.68 25.52 12.38
C THR A 8 -8.15 25.26 12.71
N SER A 9 -9.01 26.27 12.55
CA SER A 9 -10.45 26.11 12.76
C SER A 9 -11.10 25.04 11.86
N GLN A 10 -10.43 24.67 10.77
CA GLN A 10 -10.86 23.62 9.84
C GLN A 10 -10.29 22.23 10.19
N GLY A 11 -9.59 22.09 11.32
CA GLY A 11 -9.01 20.82 11.76
C GLY A 11 -7.70 20.44 11.07
N GLN A 12 -7.01 21.39 10.43
CA GLN A 12 -5.75 21.12 9.73
C GLN A 12 -4.55 21.39 10.65
N VAL A 13 -3.49 20.59 10.51
CA VAL A 13 -2.20 20.80 11.19
C VAL A 13 -1.09 20.78 10.14
N SER A 14 -0.23 21.79 10.18
CA SER A 14 0.96 21.83 9.33
C SER A 14 2.07 20.95 9.90
N ILE A 15 2.50 19.94 9.13
CA ILE A 15 3.60 19.05 9.54
C ILE A 15 4.94 19.80 9.37
N PRO A 16 5.74 19.97 10.44
CA PRO A 16 7.03 20.65 10.37
C PRO A 16 7.95 20.09 9.27
N ALA A 17 8.69 20.98 8.60
CA ALA A 17 9.57 20.62 7.48
C ALA A 17 10.57 19.48 7.79
N PRO A 18 11.17 19.36 8.99
CA PRO A 18 12.06 18.25 9.32
C PRO A 18 11.39 16.88 9.21
N PHE A 19 10.14 16.76 9.68
CA PHE A 19 9.39 15.51 9.61
C PHE A 19 8.92 15.20 8.18
N ARG A 20 8.50 16.23 7.43
CA ARG A 20 8.12 16.05 6.02
C ARG A 20 9.26 15.47 5.18
N LYS A 21 10.48 16.01 5.36
CA LYS A 21 11.68 15.54 4.65
C LYS A 21 12.09 14.13 5.11
N LYS A 22 12.09 13.89 6.41
CA LYS A 22 12.51 12.60 6.99
C LYS A 22 11.60 11.44 6.58
N TYR A 23 10.30 11.68 6.49
CA TYR A 23 9.31 10.63 6.21
C TYR A 23 8.70 10.72 4.81
N GLY A 24 9.23 11.57 3.93
CA GLY A 24 8.76 11.68 2.54
C GLY A 24 7.29 12.11 2.41
N LEU A 25 6.82 13.04 3.24
CA LEU A 25 5.41 13.45 3.30
C LEU A 25 5.04 14.58 2.31
N SER A 26 5.69 14.63 1.14
CA SER A 26 5.42 15.64 0.11
C SER A 26 4.35 15.16 -0.87
N GLY A 27 3.12 15.64 -0.74
CA GLY A 27 2.02 15.31 -1.66
C GLY A 27 1.40 13.92 -1.45
N ASN A 28 1.83 13.19 -0.41
CA ASN A 28 1.37 11.84 -0.11
C ASN A 28 0.17 11.86 0.85
N LYS A 29 -0.80 10.97 0.62
CA LYS A 29 -1.85 10.69 1.60
C LYS A 29 -1.22 10.06 2.84
N VAL A 30 -1.82 10.30 4.00
CA VAL A 30 -1.39 9.74 5.28
C VAL A 30 -2.50 8.94 5.92
N ILE A 31 -2.12 7.90 6.65
CA ILE A 31 -2.98 7.08 7.50
C ILE A 31 -2.82 7.59 8.93
N PHE A 32 -3.94 7.78 9.61
CA PHE A 32 -4.00 8.06 11.04
C PHE A 32 -4.41 6.78 11.76
N GLU A 33 -3.58 6.33 12.69
CA GLU A 33 -3.85 5.18 13.56
C GLU A 33 -3.78 5.64 15.02
N GLU A 34 -4.71 5.19 15.85
CA GLU A 34 -4.56 5.32 17.30
C GLU A 34 -3.48 4.36 17.82
N THR A 35 -2.64 4.84 18.72
CA THR A 35 -1.67 4.02 19.44
C THR A 35 -2.28 3.49 20.72
N VAL A 36 -1.86 2.29 21.12
CA VAL A 36 -2.30 1.63 22.37
C VAL A 36 -2.06 2.52 23.60
N ASP A 37 -0.99 3.31 23.57
CA ASP A 37 -0.56 4.16 24.69
C ASP A 37 -1.28 5.52 24.75
N GLY A 38 -2.29 5.74 23.91
CA GLY A 38 -3.00 7.02 23.80
C GLY A 38 -2.22 8.03 22.97
N GLY A 39 -2.49 8.05 21.68
CA GLY A 39 -1.81 8.95 20.74
C GLY A 39 -2.18 8.67 19.29
N LEU A 40 -1.80 9.57 18.39
CA LEU A 40 -2.01 9.43 16.96
C LEU A 40 -0.69 9.15 16.26
N LYS A 41 -0.64 8.04 15.52
CA LYS A 41 0.46 7.68 14.64
C LYS A 41 0.09 8.04 13.21
N LEU A 42 0.94 8.84 12.57
CA LEU A 42 0.83 9.13 11.14
C LEU A 42 1.82 8.28 10.34
N LYS A 43 1.34 7.68 9.26
CA LYS A 43 2.18 6.95 8.28
C LYS A 43 1.83 7.38 6.85
N PRO A 44 2.79 7.46 5.93
CA PRO A 44 2.47 7.62 4.51
C PRO A 44 1.68 6.42 3.99
N VAL A 45 0.70 6.67 3.13
CA VAL A 45 -0.01 5.61 2.41
C VAL A 45 0.97 4.98 1.42
N PRO A 46 1.11 3.64 1.38
CA PRO A 46 1.94 2.96 0.40
C PRO A 46 1.40 3.22 -1.02
N ASP A 47 2.29 3.59 -1.94
CA ASP A 47 1.94 3.81 -3.34
C ASP A 47 1.63 2.49 -4.06
N ILE A 48 0.78 2.50 -5.09
CA ILE A 48 0.48 1.32 -5.92
C ILE A 48 1.77 0.78 -6.57
N MET A 49 2.74 1.64 -6.87
CA MET A 49 4.06 1.20 -7.36
C MET A 49 4.83 0.35 -6.34
N SER A 50 4.56 0.50 -5.03
CA SER A 50 5.15 -0.38 -4.01
C SER A 50 4.64 -1.83 -4.10
N LEU A 51 3.45 -2.04 -4.68
CA LEU A 51 2.88 -3.36 -4.93
C LEU A 51 3.43 -4.02 -6.21
N ALA A 52 4.05 -3.26 -7.12
CA ALA A 52 4.59 -3.79 -8.38
C ALA A 52 5.68 -4.87 -8.16
N GLY A 53 6.34 -4.86 -7.00
CA GLY A 53 7.30 -5.88 -6.59
C GLY A 53 6.69 -7.26 -6.28
N ILE A 54 5.39 -7.34 -5.96
CA ILE A 54 4.72 -8.61 -5.65
C ILE A 54 4.67 -9.52 -6.89
N PHE A 55 4.55 -8.93 -8.08
CA PHE A 55 4.56 -9.68 -9.35
C PHE A 55 5.98 -9.98 -9.87
N LYS A 56 7.02 -9.40 -9.26
CA LYS A 56 8.42 -9.57 -9.72
C LYS A 56 9.00 -10.89 -9.22
N THR A 57 8.56 -11.99 -9.81
CA THR A 57 9.14 -13.32 -9.58
C THR A 57 10.48 -13.48 -10.30
N LYS A 58 11.47 -14.14 -9.66
CA LYS A 58 12.75 -14.52 -10.29
C LYS A 58 12.60 -15.71 -11.24
N LYS A 59 11.44 -16.37 -11.25
CA LYS A 59 11.16 -17.51 -12.13
C LYS A 59 10.94 -16.98 -13.55
N ARG A 60 11.88 -17.29 -14.45
CA ARG A 60 11.72 -17.05 -15.88
C ARG A 60 10.73 -18.08 -16.41
N PHE A 61 9.52 -17.65 -16.73
CA PHE A 61 8.59 -18.46 -17.51
C PHE A 61 8.74 -18.10 -18.99
N THR A 62 8.69 -19.10 -19.85
CA THR A 62 8.45 -18.82 -21.27
C THR A 62 6.96 -18.49 -21.45
N HIS A 63 6.64 -17.64 -22.42
CA HIS A 63 5.26 -17.19 -22.68
C HIS A 63 4.28 -18.35 -22.89
N GLU A 64 4.76 -19.49 -23.38
CA GLU A 64 3.97 -20.71 -23.56
C GLU A 64 3.60 -21.38 -22.22
N GLN A 65 4.53 -21.45 -21.26
CA GLN A 65 4.28 -21.99 -19.92
C GLN A 65 3.31 -21.12 -19.12
N GLU A 66 3.43 -19.80 -19.26
CA GLU A 66 2.52 -18.84 -18.63
C GLU A 66 1.10 -19.00 -19.18
N ARG A 67 0.93 -19.02 -20.51
CA ARG A 67 -0.37 -19.26 -21.14
C ARG A 67 -0.96 -20.62 -20.79
N GLY A 68 -0.15 -21.68 -20.76
CA GLY A 68 -0.60 -23.03 -20.41
C GLY A 68 -1.15 -23.10 -18.98
N SER A 69 -0.43 -22.55 -18.02
CA SER A 69 -0.85 -22.52 -16.61
C SER A 69 -2.10 -21.66 -16.37
N PHE A 70 -2.20 -20.50 -17.02
CA PHE A 70 -3.41 -19.67 -16.96
C PHE A 70 -4.63 -20.38 -17.56
N ARG A 71 -4.48 -21.03 -18.72
CA ARG A 71 -5.56 -21.80 -19.37
C ARG A 71 -6.01 -22.97 -18.50
N HIS A 72 -5.06 -23.70 -17.92
CA HIS A 72 -5.37 -24.80 -17.01
C HIS A 72 -6.12 -24.31 -15.78
N TYR A 73 -5.66 -23.24 -15.12
CA TYR A 73 -6.34 -22.64 -13.98
C TYR A 73 -7.77 -22.21 -14.32
N LEU A 74 -7.98 -21.52 -15.45
CA LEU A 74 -9.31 -21.08 -15.88
C LEU A 74 -10.22 -22.26 -16.21
N ALA A 75 -9.71 -23.30 -16.86
CA ALA A 75 -10.46 -24.52 -17.15
C ALA A 75 -10.89 -25.22 -15.86
N THR A 76 -9.98 -25.40 -14.91
CA THR A 76 -10.24 -26.05 -13.62
C THR A 76 -11.23 -25.23 -12.79
N ARG A 77 -11.12 -23.90 -12.79
CA ARG A 77 -12.07 -23.01 -12.09
C ARG A 77 -13.47 -23.04 -12.70
N HIS A 78 -13.58 -23.19 -14.01
CA HIS A 78 -14.87 -23.27 -14.70
C HIS A 78 -15.53 -24.64 -14.53
N LEU A 79 -14.74 -25.72 -14.43
CA LEU A 79 -15.23 -27.09 -14.18
C LEU A 79 -15.62 -27.32 -12.72
N GLY A 80 -14.92 -26.72 -11.76
CA GLY A 80 -15.26 -26.79 -10.33
C GLY A 80 -16.62 -26.14 -10.00
N ASN A 81 -17.11 -25.24 -10.84
CA ASN A 81 -18.42 -24.58 -10.70
C ASN A 81 -19.58 -25.36 -11.36
N LYS A 82 -19.31 -26.52 -11.96
CA LYS A 82 -20.31 -27.41 -12.58
C LYS A 82 -20.64 -28.66 -11.73
N LEU A 83 -20.08 -28.78 -10.54
CA LEU A 83 -20.27 -29.91 -9.61
C LEU A 83 -20.94 -29.52 -8.27
N THR A 84 -21.59 -28.36 -8.23
CA THR A 84 -22.52 -27.95 -7.16
C THR A 84 -23.89 -27.68 -7.75
#